data_AF-A0A924KRF9-F1
#
_entry.id   AF-A0A924KRF9-F1
#
_cell.length_a   1.000
_cell.length_b   1.000
_cell.length_c   1.000
_cell.angle_alpha   90.00
_cell.angle_beta   90.00
_cell.angle_gamma   90.00
#
_symmetry.space_group_name_H-M   'P 1'
#
loop_
_entity.id
_entity.type
_entity.pdbx_description
1 polymer ?
#
loop_
_entity_poly.entity_id
_entity_poly.type
_entity_poly.pdbx_seq_one_letter_code
_entity_poly.pdbx_strand_id
1 'polypeptide(L)'
;LLHTREKRLAREALGKTGKELPQISCNRDALLGLPLAAYQMHAPAVELGFVEAGAFLHEQKIIWHRDIPYPPLVVGLASAFAILSNTAQTTAAKEKIAQWFWCVTLGELYGSSTESRLAKDVPQLVNWVRGIGPRPTSLDESLFQQDRLKTLRTRLSAAYKGMHALLMRHGCRDFITGRGVELMTFFNDKIDIHHIFPQRWCLDNNIAPAVFNSIVNKSPLFKRSNIAISGSAPSVYLARIEQEQGITSNKLDDILRSHLIDPAHLRNDDFKAFMAARTAALTSLIAVAMGKPVAEDHGSNEKETVRDDDVGEEDEMDETALQLAEQA
;
A
#
# COMPACT_ATOMS: atom_id res chain seq x y z
N LEU A 1 -9.78 5.79 21.25
CA LEU A 1 -8.56 5.02 21.57
C LEU A 1 -7.79 5.58 22.76
N LEU A 2 -7.31 6.83 22.70
CA LEU A 2 -6.46 7.41 23.77
C LEU A 2 -7.13 7.39 25.15
N HIS A 3 -8.36 7.92 25.24
CA HIS A 3 -9.12 7.97 26.51
C HIS A 3 -9.37 6.58 27.13
N THR A 4 -9.84 5.61 26.33
CA THR A 4 -10.13 4.26 26.82
C THR A 4 -8.83 3.51 27.20
N ARG A 5 -7.72 3.78 26.50
CA ARG A 5 -6.38 3.31 26.87
C ARG A 5 -5.91 3.92 28.19
N GLU A 6 -6.09 5.21 28.40
CA GLU A 6 -5.71 5.90 29.64
C GLU A 6 -6.47 5.33 30.85
N LYS A 7 -7.79 5.15 30.72
CA LYS A 7 -8.61 4.46 31.74
C LYS A 7 -8.08 3.07 32.07
N ARG A 8 -7.64 2.32 31.06
CA ARG A 8 -7.05 0.99 31.25
C ARG A 8 -5.73 1.07 32.00
N LEU A 9 -4.80 1.93 31.56
CA LEU A 9 -3.50 2.10 32.21
C LEU A 9 -3.63 2.55 33.67
N ALA A 10 -4.59 3.43 33.97
CA ALA A 10 -4.87 3.85 35.34
C ALA A 10 -5.32 2.68 36.24
N ARG A 11 -6.08 1.72 35.68
CA ARG A 11 -6.49 0.50 36.41
C ARG A 11 -5.32 -0.48 36.56
N GLU A 12 -4.49 -0.64 35.53
CA GLU A 12 -3.27 -1.46 35.59
C GLU A 12 -2.30 -0.93 36.66
N ALA A 13 -2.13 0.40 36.77
CA ALA A 13 -1.32 1.03 37.81
C ALA A 13 -1.85 0.79 39.23
N LEU A 14 -3.14 0.46 39.38
CA LEU A 14 -3.77 0.05 40.65
C LEU A 14 -3.67 -1.48 40.89
N GLY A 15 -2.88 -2.20 40.09
CA GLY A 15 -2.68 -3.66 40.21
C GLY A 15 -3.82 -4.52 39.67
N LYS A 16 -4.79 -3.93 38.94
CA LYS A 16 -5.93 -4.66 38.37
C LYS A 16 -5.49 -5.52 37.18
N THR A 17 -6.08 -6.70 37.04
CA THR A 17 -5.73 -7.66 35.97
C THR A 17 -6.96 -8.31 35.33
N GLY A 18 -6.77 -8.91 34.15
CA GLY A 18 -7.81 -9.68 33.47
C GLY A 18 -9.09 -8.89 33.23
N LYS A 19 -10.22 -9.43 33.71
CA LYS A 19 -11.57 -8.87 33.50
C LYS A 19 -11.82 -7.55 34.24
N GLU A 20 -10.98 -7.20 35.22
CA GLU A 20 -11.10 -5.92 35.94
C GLU A 20 -10.59 -4.73 35.13
N LEU A 21 -9.88 -4.98 34.02
CA LEU A 21 -9.35 -3.95 33.15
C LEU A 21 -10.39 -3.53 32.11
N PRO A 22 -10.70 -2.22 31.99
CA PRO A 22 -11.59 -1.76 30.94
C PRO A 22 -10.98 -2.06 29.57
N GLN A 23 -11.87 -2.33 28.62
CA GLN A 23 -11.46 -2.54 27.23
C GLN A 23 -11.02 -1.23 26.59
N ILE A 24 -9.95 -1.29 25.81
CA ILE A 24 -9.62 -0.24 24.86
C ILE A 24 -10.61 -0.40 23.71
N SER A 25 -11.22 0.69 23.29
CA SER A 25 -12.24 0.68 22.23
C SER A 25 -12.21 1.96 21.41
N CYS A 26 -12.60 1.84 20.15
CA CYS A 26 -12.91 2.90 19.21
C CYS A 26 -14.25 2.71 18.50
N ASN A 27 -15.11 1.83 19.03
CA ASN A 27 -16.44 1.63 18.47
C ASN A 27 -17.34 2.85 18.68
N ARG A 28 -18.49 2.85 17.99
CA ARG A 28 -19.48 3.93 18.06
C ARG A 28 -19.89 4.27 19.50
N ASP A 29 -20.15 3.28 20.34
CA ASP A 29 -20.58 3.51 21.72
C ASP A 29 -19.49 4.20 22.56
N ALA A 30 -18.23 3.80 22.39
CA ALA A 30 -17.10 4.46 23.05
C ALA A 30 -16.91 5.90 22.57
N LEU A 31 -17.23 6.19 21.30
CA LEU A 31 -17.18 7.54 20.75
C LEU A 31 -18.33 8.42 21.29
N LEU A 32 -19.56 7.91 21.30
CA LEU A 32 -20.72 8.61 21.84
C LEU A 32 -20.62 8.85 23.36
N GLY A 33 -19.95 7.93 24.07
CA GLY A 33 -19.69 8.04 25.50
C GLY A 33 -18.42 8.84 25.86
N LEU A 34 -17.76 9.48 24.90
CA LEU A 34 -16.53 10.25 25.15
C LEU A 34 -16.85 11.53 25.94
N PRO A 35 -16.36 11.71 27.18
CA PRO A 35 -16.59 12.92 27.94
C PRO A 35 -15.94 14.13 27.26
N LEU A 36 -16.62 15.28 27.27
CA LEU A 36 -16.10 16.52 26.67
C LEU A 36 -14.71 16.89 27.21
N ALA A 37 -14.49 16.78 28.52
CA ALA A 37 -13.18 17.06 29.11
C ALA A 37 -12.07 16.15 28.57
N ALA A 38 -12.38 14.88 28.30
CA ALA A 38 -11.42 13.96 27.69
C ALA A 38 -11.18 14.29 26.21
N TYR A 39 -12.23 14.69 25.47
CA TYR A 39 -12.06 15.17 24.10
C TYR A 39 -11.12 16.39 24.06
N GLN A 40 -11.39 17.42 24.87
CA GLN A 40 -10.59 18.64 24.93
C GLN A 40 -9.13 18.38 25.33
N MET A 41 -8.92 17.42 26.24
CA MET A 41 -7.57 17.02 26.66
C MET A 41 -6.79 16.34 25.54
N HIS A 42 -7.43 15.42 24.79
CA HIS A 42 -6.74 14.58 23.81
C HIS A 42 -6.71 15.18 22.39
N ALA A 43 -7.62 16.09 22.05
CA ALA A 43 -7.76 16.64 20.69
C ALA A 43 -6.46 17.24 20.13
N PRO A 44 -5.69 18.08 20.86
CA PRO A 44 -4.45 18.65 20.30
C PRO A 44 -3.40 17.59 19.93
N ALA A 45 -3.26 16.55 20.76
CA ALA A 45 -2.32 15.47 20.48
C ALA A 45 -2.77 14.60 19.30
N VAL A 46 -4.08 14.39 19.16
CA VAL A 46 -4.66 13.63 18.03
C VAL A 46 -4.52 14.39 16.71
N GLU A 47 -4.74 15.71 16.70
CA GLU A 47 -4.52 16.56 15.53
C GLU A 47 -3.07 16.47 15.03
N LEU A 48 -2.10 16.63 15.94
CA LEU A 48 -0.69 16.43 15.61
C LEU A 48 -0.41 15.00 15.14
N GLY A 49 -1.05 14.00 15.77
CA GLY A 49 -0.97 12.61 15.33
C GLY A 49 -1.42 12.40 13.88
N PHE A 50 -2.48 13.07 13.44
CA PHE A 50 -2.94 13.01 12.05
C PHE A 50 -1.96 13.68 11.08
N VAL A 51 -1.35 14.81 11.47
CA VAL A 51 -0.29 15.47 10.67
C VAL A 51 0.90 14.53 10.48
N GLU A 52 1.38 13.91 11.57
CA GLU A 52 2.48 12.95 11.53
C GLU A 52 2.13 11.68 10.74
N ALA A 53 0.88 11.20 10.85
CA ALA A 53 0.41 10.08 10.04
C ALA A 53 0.44 10.40 8.53
N GLY A 54 0.05 11.61 8.14
CA GLY A 54 0.16 12.08 6.76
C GLY A 54 1.61 12.14 6.27
N ALA A 55 2.50 12.72 7.07
CA ALA A 55 3.93 12.78 6.77
C ALA A 55 4.53 11.38 6.60
N PHE A 56 4.21 10.46 7.51
CA PHE A 56 4.63 9.06 7.44
C PHE A 56 4.11 8.36 6.17
N LEU A 57 2.85 8.56 5.79
CA LEU A 57 2.29 7.97 4.58
C LEU A 57 2.97 8.52 3.32
N HIS A 58 3.31 9.81 3.29
CA HIS A 58 4.12 10.41 2.22
C HIS A 58 5.52 9.76 2.13
N GLU A 59 6.17 9.47 3.26
CA GLU A 59 7.44 8.70 3.29
C GLU A 59 7.26 7.29 2.69
N GLN A 60 6.08 6.68 2.83
CA GLN A 60 5.72 5.41 2.18
C GLN A 60 5.24 5.56 0.72
N LYS A 61 5.33 6.76 0.15
CA LYS A 61 4.83 7.14 -1.19
C LYS A 61 3.31 6.98 -1.35
N ILE A 62 2.54 7.11 -0.27
CA ILE A 62 1.07 7.17 -0.28
C ILE A 62 0.66 8.62 -0.06
N ILE A 63 0.10 9.24 -1.10
CA ILE A 63 -0.13 10.69 -1.13
C ILE A 63 -1.63 11.00 -1.17
N TRP A 64 -2.38 10.29 -2.01
CA TRP A 64 -3.81 10.51 -2.17
C TRP A 64 -4.61 9.62 -1.22
N HIS A 65 -5.73 10.14 -0.72
CA HIS A 65 -6.63 9.39 0.18
C HIS A 65 -7.09 8.06 -0.43
N ARG A 66 -7.34 8.02 -1.74
CA ARG A 66 -7.77 6.83 -2.47
C ARG A 66 -6.72 5.72 -2.49
N ASP A 67 -5.44 6.06 -2.36
CA ASP A 67 -4.32 5.12 -2.37
C ASP A 67 -4.03 4.53 -0.99
N ILE A 68 -4.73 5.00 0.06
CA ILE A 68 -4.63 4.43 1.39
C ILE A 68 -5.22 3.01 1.37
N PRO A 69 -4.45 1.97 1.78
CA PRO A 69 -4.91 0.58 1.75
C PRO A 69 -6.19 0.35 2.56
N TYR A 70 -6.25 0.97 3.75
CA TYR A 70 -7.41 0.95 4.64
C TYR A 70 -7.58 2.34 5.29
N PRO A 71 -8.69 3.05 5.07
CA PRO A 71 -8.92 4.35 5.73
C PRO A 71 -8.77 4.30 7.27
N PRO A 72 -9.25 3.25 7.99
CA PRO A 72 -9.05 3.17 9.44
C PRO A 72 -7.59 3.06 9.89
N LEU A 73 -6.66 2.70 9.01
CA LEU A 73 -5.25 2.61 9.35
C LEU A 73 -4.67 4.00 9.67
N VAL A 74 -5.20 5.06 9.05
CA VAL A 74 -4.85 6.46 9.38
C VAL A 74 -5.18 6.77 10.84
N VAL A 75 -6.32 6.29 11.34
CA VAL A 75 -6.73 6.45 12.74
C VAL A 75 -5.77 5.71 13.68
N GLY A 76 -5.33 4.51 13.28
CA GLY A 76 -4.34 3.73 14.02
C GLY A 76 -2.99 4.43 14.11
N LEU A 77 -2.46 4.89 12.98
CA LEU A 77 -1.22 5.67 12.90
C LEU A 77 -1.32 6.96 13.73
N ALA A 78 -2.37 7.76 13.53
CA ALA A 78 -2.56 9.00 14.25
C ALA A 78 -2.63 8.79 15.76
N SER A 79 -3.33 7.73 16.20
CA SER A 79 -3.38 7.37 17.61
C SER A 79 -2.00 6.96 18.15
N ALA A 80 -1.23 6.17 17.39
CA ALA A 80 0.12 5.77 17.79
C ALA A 80 1.08 6.97 17.88
N PHE A 81 1.08 7.87 16.87
CA PHE A 81 1.88 9.08 16.87
C PHE A 81 1.48 10.04 17.99
N ALA A 82 0.19 10.22 18.27
CA ALA A 82 -0.28 11.04 19.39
C ALA A 82 0.23 10.52 20.74
N ILE A 83 0.27 9.19 20.93
CA ILE A 83 0.74 8.57 22.17
C ILE A 83 2.28 8.58 22.27
N LEU A 84 2.98 8.34 21.16
CA LEU A 84 4.43 8.24 21.14
C LEU A 84 5.11 9.61 21.15
N SER A 85 4.47 10.62 20.56
CA SER A 85 5.02 11.97 20.39
C SER A 85 6.46 11.90 19.86
N ASN A 86 7.41 12.59 20.49
CA ASN A 86 8.82 12.60 20.10
C ASN A 86 9.48 11.21 20.03
N THR A 87 8.95 10.21 20.74
CA THR A 87 9.48 8.82 20.69
C THR A 87 9.36 8.22 19.29
N ALA A 88 8.35 8.62 18.51
CA ALA A 88 8.12 8.11 17.16
C ALA A 88 9.09 8.67 16.11
N GLN A 89 9.87 9.71 16.44
CA GLN A 89 10.66 10.47 15.46
C GLN A 89 12.02 9.84 15.15
N THR A 90 12.44 8.84 15.91
CA THR A 90 13.71 8.14 15.66
C THR A 90 13.59 7.18 14.48
N THR A 91 14.69 6.95 13.75
CA THR A 91 14.74 5.98 12.65
C THR A 91 14.24 4.60 13.08
N ALA A 92 14.70 4.09 14.24
CA ALA A 92 14.28 2.79 14.76
C ALA A 92 12.77 2.73 15.08
N ALA A 93 12.18 3.84 15.57
CA ALA A 93 10.75 3.91 15.79
C ALA A 93 9.96 3.91 14.47
N LYS A 94 10.40 4.73 13.49
CA LYS A 94 9.79 4.78 12.16
C LYS A 94 9.88 3.43 11.43
N GLU A 95 10.99 2.71 11.55
CA GLU A 95 11.15 1.36 10.98
C GLU A 95 10.17 0.35 11.59
N LYS A 96 9.98 0.35 12.91
CA LYS A 96 8.97 -0.50 13.57
C LYS A 96 7.55 -0.16 13.12
N ILE A 97 7.22 1.13 13.03
CA ILE A 97 5.91 1.59 12.56
C ILE A 97 5.70 1.19 11.09
N ALA A 98 6.71 1.33 10.24
CA ALA A 98 6.70 0.88 8.85
C ALA A 98 6.52 -0.64 8.74
N GLN A 99 7.25 -1.44 9.52
CA GLN A 99 7.09 -2.89 9.51
C GLN A 99 5.67 -3.31 9.89
N TRP A 100 5.10 -2.70 10.93
CA TRP A 100 3.70 -2.94 11.31
C TRP A 100 2.73 -2.52 10.21
N PHE A 101 2.91 -1.33 9.63
CA PHE A 101 2.10 -0.83 8.52
C PHE A 101 2.09 -1.82 7.35
N TRP A 102 3.26 -2.25 6.87
CA TRP A 102 3.37 -3.17 5.74
C TRP A 102 2.81 -4.56 6.08
N CYS A 103 2.97 -5.04 7.31
CA CYS A 103 2.37 -6.29 7.76
C CYS A 103 0.83 -6.23 7.75
N VAL A 104 0.23 -5.14 8.23
CA VAL A 104 -1.24 -4.98 8.24
C VAL A 104 -1.78 -4.83 6.81
N THR A 105 -1.11 -4.03 5.98
CA THR A 105 -1.51 -3.76 4.59
C THR A 105 -1.40 -5.01 3.72
N LEU A 106 -0.22 -5.65 3.67
CA LEU A 106 0.04 -6.78 2.77
C LEU A 106 -0.55 -8.08 3.32
N GLY A 107 -0.68 -8.20 4.64
CA GLY A 107 -1.42 -9.29 5.27
C GLY A 107 -2.94 -9.12 5.23
N GLU A 108 -3.45 -8.02 4.69
CA GLU A 108 -4.88 -7.70 4.55
C GLU A 108 -5.67 -7.81 5.85
N LEU A 109 -5.01 -7.50 6.97
CA LEU A 109 -5.55 -7.81 8.30
C LEU A 109 -6.80 -6.97 8.63
N TYR A 110 -6.99 -5.82 7.98
CA TYR A 110 -8.07 -4.88 8.31
C TYR A 110 -9.30 -4.99 7.39
N GLY A 111 -9.38 -6.05 6.54
CA GLY A 111 -10.57 -6.36 5.73
C GLY A 111 -11.82 -6.69 6.57
N SER A 112 -11.65 -7.03 7.85
CA SER A 112 -12.75 -7.24 8.80
C SER A 112 -12.36 -6.89 10.23
N SER A 113 -13.38 -6.69 11.10
CA SER A 113 -13.21 -6.44 12.54
C SER A 113 -12.26 -5.29 12.89
N THR A 114 -12.23 -4.26 12.04
CA THR A 114 -11.19 -3.21 12.06
C THR A 114 -11.10 -2.47 13.40
N GLU A 115 -12.23 -2.15 14.03
CA GLU A 115 -12.25 -1.45 15.32
C GLU A 115 -11.60 -2.29 16.44
N SER A 116 -11.90 -3.58 16.49
CA SER A 116 -11.32 -4.50 17.49
C SER A 116 -9.83 -4.70 17.25
N ARG A 117 -9.40 -4.77 15.99
CA ARG A 117 -7.98 -4.85 15.63
C ARG A 117 -7.23 -3.58 15.99
N LEU A 118 -7.76 -2.40 15.67
CA LEU A 118 -7.16 -1.12 16.05
C LEU A 118 -7.01 -0.99 17.58
N ALA A 119 -8.05 -1.38 18.33
CA ALA A 119 -8.03 -1.35 19.78
C ALA A 119 -6.96 -2.27 20.40
N LYS A 120 -6.60 -3.35 19.71
CA LYS A 120 -5.53 -4.30 20.08
C LYS A 120 -4.15 -3.83 19.61
N ASP A 121 -4.05 -3.39 18.37
CA ASP A 121 -2.79 -3.10 17.68
C ASP A 121 -2.12 -1.83 18.19
N VAL A 122 -2.88 -0.74 18.36
CA VAL A 122 -2.30 0.55 18.77
C VAL A 122 -1.55 0.46 20.10
N PRO A 123 -2.11 -0.13 21.18
CA PRO A 123 -1.38 -0.34 22.42
C PRO A 123 -0.13 -1.21 22.25
N GLN A 124 -0.21 -2.30 21.48
CA GLN A 124 0.92 -3.20 21.25
C GLN A 124 2.04 -2.51 20.47
N LEU A 125 1.70 -1.77 19.41
CA LEU A 125 2.64 -0.99 18.61
C LEU A 125 3.36 0.05 19.47
N VAL A 126 2.62 0.84 20.25
CA VAL A 126 3.20 1.85 21.15
C VAL A 126 4.20 1.21 22.13
N ASN A 127 3.82 0.10 22.76
CA ASN A 127 4.68 -0.57 23.73
C ASN A 127 5.93 -1.16 23.07
N TRP A 128 5.79 -1.73 21.87
CA TRP A 128 6.90 -2.27 21.11
C TRP A 128 7.88 -1.19 20.63
N VAL A 129 7.37 -0.05 20.15
CA VAL A 129 8.20 1.11 19.77
C VAL A 129 9.01 1.61 20.97
N ARG A 130 8.37 1.72 22.15
CA ARG A 130 9.02 2.11 23.41
C ARG A 130 9.97 1.06 23.99
N GLY A 131 9.98 -0.17 23.47
CA GLY A 131 10.82 -1.25 23.98
C GLY A 131 10.36 -1.85 25.31
N ILE A 132 9.10 -1.63 25.70
CA ILE A 132 8.52 -2.07 27.00
C ILE A 132 7.51 -3.22 26.83
N GLY A 133 7.43 -3.81 25.64
CA GLY A 133 6.51 -4.91 25.35
C GLY A 133 6.98 -5.76 24.16
N PRO A 134 6.35 -6.93 23.97
CA PRO A 134 6.65 -7.78 22.82
C PRO A 134 6.24 -7.10 21.51
N ARG A 135 6.67 -7.67 20.39
CA ARG A 135 6.18 -7.23 19.07
C ARG A 135 4.65 -7.39 18.97
N PRO A 136 3.95 -6.55 18.19
CA PRO A 136 2.52 -6.69 18.00
C PRO A 136 2.16 -8.02 17.36
N THR A 137 1.07 -8.64 17.81
CA THR A 137 0.62 -9.93 17.26
C THR A 137 0.26 -9.84 15.79
N SER A 138 -0.10 -8.65 15.29
CA SER A 138 -0.34 -8.43 13.85
C SER A 138 0.89 -8.68 12.97
N LEU A 139 2.11 -8.63 13.54
CA LEU A 139 3.32 -9.04 12.83
C LEU A 139 3.42 -10.57 12.74
N ASP A 140 2.85 -11.30 13.68
CA ASP A 140 2.80 -12.77 13.65
C ASP A 140 1.64 -13.26 12.77
N GLU A 141 0.47 -12.65 12.93
CA GLU A 141 -0.77 -12.99 12.20
C GLU A 141 -0.70 -12.65 10.71
N SER A 142 0.07 -11.61 10.33
CA SER A 142 0.18 -11.27 8.91
C SER A 142 0.81 -12.42 8.13
N LEU A 143 0.38 -12.63 6.90
CA LEU A 143 0.99 -13.59 6.00
C LEU A 143 0.83 -13.01 4.61
N PHE A 144 1.87 -13.08 3.78
CA PHE A 144 1.68 -12.89 2.36
C PHE A 144 2.00 -14.22 1.69
N GLN A 145 1.11 -14.68 0.82
CA GLN A 145 1.29 -15.91 0.05
C GLN A 145 1.72 -15.51 -1.35
N GLN A 146 2.80 -16.07 -1.89
CA GLN A 146 3.33 -15.65 -3.19
C GLN A 146 2.27 -15.71 -4.30
N ASP A 147 1.43 -16.74 -4.31
CA ASP A 147 0.36 -16.91 -5.29
C ASP A 147 -0.67 -15.78 -5.26
N ARG A 148 -0.78 -15.02 -4.15
CA ARG A 148 -1.62 -13.84 -4.09
C ARG A 148 -1.23 -12.80 -5.15
N LEU A 149 0.05 -12.70 -5.53
CA LEU A 149 0.48 -11.82 -6.63
C LEU A 149 -0.22 -12.16 -7.97
N LYS A 150 -0.51 -13.45 -8.21
CA LYS A 150 -1.18 -13.90 -9.45
C LYS A 150 -2.68 -13.63 -9.42
N THR A 151 -3.27 -13.42 -8.24
CA THR A 151 -4.71 -13.18 -8.07
C THR A 151 -5.06 -11.74 -7.74
N LEU A 152 -4.10 -10.89 -7.37
CA LEU A 152 -4.29 -9.45 -7.18
C LEU A 152 -4.56 -8.76 -8.52
N ARG A 153 -5.81 -8.43 -8.81
CA ARG A 153 -6.23 -7.85 -10.10
C ARG A 153 -6.85 -6.47 -9.94
N THR A 154 -7.62 -6.23 -8.89
CA THR A 154 -8.35 -4.98 -8.67
C THR A 154 -7.51 -3.93 -7.93
N ARG A 155 -7.71 -2.65 -8.29
CA ARG A 155 -7.03 -1.49 -7.66
C ARG A 155 -7.52 -1.25 -6.24
N LEU A 156 -8.69 -1.79 -5.90
CA LEU A 156 -9.37 -1.54 -4.63
C LEU A 156 -8.76 -2.32 -3.47
N SER A 157 -8.10 -3.46 -3.72
CA SER A 157 -7.58 -4.30 -2.64
C SER A 157 -6.41 -3.63 -1.92
N ALA A 158 -6.34 -3.83 -0.61
CA ALA A 158 -5.32 -3.20 0.22
C ALA A 158 -3.92 -3.67 -0.16
N ALA A 159 -3.75 -4.96 -0.46
CA ALA A 159 -2.49 -5.50 -0.96
C ALA A 159 -2.13 -4.91 -2.34
N TYR A 160 -3.09 -4.65 -3.23
CA TYR A 160 -2.81 -3.97 -4.50
C TYR A 160 -2.25 -2.57 -4.27
N LYS A 161 -2.94 -1.75 -3.46
CA LYS A 161 -2.49 -0.40 -3.09
C LYS A 161 -1.13 -0.43 -2.40
N GLY A 162 -0.90 -1.41 -1.53
CA GLY A 162 0.39 -1.67 -0.90
C GLY A 162 1.51 -1.95 -1.90
N MET A 163 1.27 -2.82 -2.89
CA MET A 163 2.24 -3.12 -3.94
C MET A 163 2.54 -1.91 -4.83
N HIS A 164 1.52 -1.13 -5.17
CA HIS A 164 1.69 0.12 -5.90
C HIS A 164 2.60 1.09 -5.13
N ALA A 165 2.33 1.30 -3.84
CA ALA A 165 3.16 2.11 -2.96
C ALA A 165 4.60 1.57 -2.82
N LEU A 166 4.78 0.25 -2.72
CA LEU A 166 6.10 -0.37 -2.65
C LEU A 166 6.93 -0.15 -3.92
N LEU A 167 6.34 -0.30 -5.10
CA LEU A 167 7.03 -0.02 -6.37
C LEU A 167 7.45 1.44 -6.46
N MET A 168 6.56 2.34 -6.04
CA MET A 168 6.85 3.77 -5.97
C MET A 168 7.99 4.08 -4.99
N ARG A 169 7.98 3.43 -3.81
CA ARG A 169 9.04 3.56 -2.80
C ARG A 169 10.37 2.96 -3.24
N HIS A 170 10.34 1.89 -4.05
CA HIS A 170 11.52 1.31 -4.68
C HIS A 170 12.15 2.26 -5.73
N GLY A 171 11.42 3.28 -6.17
CA GLY A 171 11.93 4.31 -7.08
C GLY A 171 11.66 4.02 -8.55
N CYS A 172 10.53 3.39 -8.85
CA CYS A 172 10.12 3.15 -10.23
C CYS A 172 10.04 4.48 -11.03
N ARG A 173 10.43 4.43 -12.30
CA ARG A 173 10.50 5.61 -13.19
C ARG A 173 9.58 5.46 -14.39
N ASP A 174 8.96 6.54 -14.83
CA ASP A 174 8.12 6.49 -16.01
C ASP A 174 8.91 6.04 -17.27
N PHE A 175 8.35 5.13 -18.06
CA PHE A 175 9.03 4.47 -19.18
C PHE A 175 9.49 5.44 -20.27
N ILE A 176 8.73 6.51 -20.51
CA ILE A 176 9.00 7.45 -21.60
C ILE A 176 9.82 8.63 -21.07
N THR A 177 9.37 9.25 -19.99
CA THR A 177 9.98 10.49 -19.48
C THR A 177 11.18 10.24 -18.57
N GLY A 178 11.35 9.01 -18.07
CA GLY A 178 12.41 8.64 -17.13
C GLY A 178 12.28 9.30 -15.75
N ARG A 179 11.20 10.07 -15.48
CA ARG A 179 11.00 10.76 -14.22
C ARG A 179 10.69 9.76 -13.10
N GLY A 180 11.30 9.98 -11.94
CA GLY A 180 11.00 9.21 -10.72
C GLY A 180 9.71 9.67 -10.05
N VAL A 181 9.24 8.83 -9.13
CA VAL A 181 7.97 8.97 -8.40
C VAL A 181 7.74 10.35 -7.79
N GLU A 182 8.76 10.97 -7.20
CA GLU A 182 8.62 12.28 -6.53
C GLU A 182 8.11 13.37 -7.47
N LEU A 183 8.56 13.34 -8.72
CA LEU A 183 8.06 14.23 -9.77
C LEU A 183 6.75 13.73 -10.35
N MET A 184 6.50 12.41 -10.35
CA MET A 184 5.22 11.87 -10.81
C MET A 184 4.05 12.36 -9.96
N THR A 185 4.30 12.52 -8.66
CA THR A 185 3.27 12.88 -7.69
C THR A 185 3.10 14.39 -7.52
N PHE A 186 4.16 15.17 -7.79
CA PHE A 186 4.17 16.62 -7.58
C PHE A 186 3.39 17.41 -8.65
N PHE A 187 3.40 16.97 -9.91
CA PHE A 187 2.73 17.69 -11.00
C PHE A 187 1.23 17.37 -11.14
N ASN A 188 0.67 16.58 -10.22
CA ASN A 188 -0.68 16.05 -10.32
C ASN A 188 -0.94 15.29 -11.65
N ASP A 189 0.13 14.82 -12.30
CA ASP A 189 0.04 13.99 -13.48
C ASP A 189 -0.64 12.68 -13.07
N LYS A 190 -1.80 12.37 -13.66
CA LYS A 190 -2.55 11.16 -13.32
C LYS A 190 -1.66 9.93 -13.55
N ILE A 191 -1.36 9.21 -12.47
CA ILE A 191 -0.70 7.90 -12.54
C ILE A 191 -1.76 6.87 -12.92
N ASP A 192 -1.45 6.10 -13.95
CA ASP A 192 -2.30 5.03 -14.44
C ASP A 192 -1.58 3.68 -14.33
N ILE A 193 -2.35 2.61 -14.43
CA ILE A 193 -1.83 1.24 -14.41
C ILE A 193 -1.63 0.77 -15.83
N HIS A 194 -0.39 0.52 -16.16
CA HIS A 194 -0.02 -0.04 -17.44
C HIS A 194 0.14 -1.56 -17.34
N HIS A 195 -0.49 -2.30 -18.25
CA HIS A 195 -0.17 -3.70 -18.49
C HIS A 195 1.13 -3.80 -19.30
N ILE A 196 2.21 -4.26 -18.66
CA ILE A 196 3.56 -4.29 -19.25
C ILE A 196 3.60 -5.12 -20.53
N PHE A 197 2.99 -6.30 -20.51
CA PHE A 197 2.52 -6.97 -21.71
C PHE A 197 1.08 -6.54 -21.95
N PRO A 198 0.79 -5.76 -23.00
CA PRO A 198 -0.54 -5.19 -23.19
C PRO A 198 -1.61 -6.26 -23.40
N GLN A 199 -2.84 -5.94 -22.98
CA GLN A 199 -3.97 -6.89 -23.03
C GLN A 199 -4.22 -7.44 -24.43
N ARG A 200 -4.18 -6.57 -25.45
CA ARG A 200 -4.35 -6.97 -26.86
C ARG A 200 -3.33 -8.04 -27.26
N TRP A 201 -2.04 -7.78 -27.00
CA TRP A 201 -0.98 -8.75 -27.27
C TRP A 201 -1.21 -10.08 -26.53
N CYS A 202 -1.64 -10.02 -25.26
CA CYS A 202 -1.92 -11.23 -24.47
C CYS A 202 -3.06 -12.07 -25.08
N LEU A 203 -4.15 -11.41 -25.50
CA LEU A 203 -5.29 -12.07 -26.14
C LEU A 203 -4.89 -12.70 -27.47
N ASP A 204 -4.14 -11.98 -28.31
CA ASP A 204 -3.63 -12.47 -29.60
C ASP A 204 -2.70 -13.69 -29.42
N ASN A 205 -2.05 -13.83 -28.25
CA ASN A 205 -1.20 -14.96 -27.87
C ASN A 205 -1.92 -16.03 -27.01
N ASN A 206 -3.25 -16.01 -26.93
CA ASN A 206 -4.06 -16.99 -26.18
C ASN A 206 -3.75 -17.05 -24.67
N ILE A 207 -3.34 -15.93 -24.08
CA ILE A 207 -3.10 -15.83 -22.63
C ILE A 207 -4.40 -15.40 -21.97
N ALA A 208 -4.87 -16.17 -20.98
CA ALA A 208 -6.13 -15.90 -20.31
C ALA A 208 -6.10 -14.60 -19.47
N PRO A 209 -7.21 -13.83 -19.40
CA PRO A 209 -7.32 -12.63 -18.55
C PRO A 209 -6.98 -12.88 -17.09
N ALA A 210 -7.32 -14.06 -16.57
CA ALA A 210 -6.98 -14.46 -15.19
C ALA A 210 -5.47 -14.43 -14.90
N VAL A 211 -4.61 -14.54 -15.93
CA VAL A 211 -3.15 -14.50 -15.82
C VAL A 211 -2.62 -13.10 -16.07
N PHE A 212 -2.95 -12.48 -17.21
CA PHE A 212 -2.35 -11.20 -17.60
C PHE A 212 -2.89 -9.99 -16.83
N ASN A 213 -4.05 -10.09 -16.17
CA ASN A 213 -4.59 -9.02 -15.31
C ASN A 213 -4.00 -8.99 -13.90
N SER A 214 -3.16 -9.96 -13.55
CA SER A 214 -2.48 -9.98 -12.26
C SER A 214 -1.53 -8.79 -12.08
N ILE A 215 -1.26 -8.42 -10.83
CA ILE A 215 -0.39 -7.29 -10.50
C ILE A 215 1.06 -7.49 -11.00
N VAL A 216 1.47 -8.75 -11.21
CA VAL A 216 2.78 -9.08 -11.78
C VAL A 216 2.97 -8.48 -13.17
N ASN A 217 1.90 -8.34 -13.96
CA ASN A 217 1.95 -7.72 -15.28
C ASN A 217 1.56 -6.23 -15.27
N LYS A 218 1.48 -5.59 -14.10
CA LYS A 218 1.04 -4.19 -13.95
C LYS A 218 2.16 -3.31 -13.42
N SER A 219 2.24 -2.07 -13.88
CA SER A 219 3.16 -1.06 -13.36
C SER A 219 2.55 0.34 -13.36
N PRO A 220 2.91 1.19 -12.38
CA PRO A 220 2.51 2.60 -12.39
C PRO A 220 3.27 3.37 -13.47
N LEU A 221 2.55 4.05 -14.36
CA LEU A 221 3.12 4.97 -15.35
C LEU A 221 2.30 6.24 -15.42
N PHE A 222 2.81 7.29 -16.07
CA PHE A 222 1.95 8.42 -16.39
C PHE A 222 0.86 8.02 -17.37
N LYS A 223 -0.36 8.56 -17.22
CA LYS A 223 -1.48 8.33 -18.15
C LYS A 223 -1.08 8.61 -19.61
N ARG A 224 -0.35 9.69 -19.87
CA ARG A 224 0.21 9.99 -21.21
C ARG A 224 1.14 8.90 -21.75
N SER A 225 1.99 8.33 -20.89
CA SER A 225 2.94 7.30 -21.26
C SER A 225 2.24 5.96 -21.49
N ASN A 226 1.24 5.64 -20.66
CA ASN A 226 0.36 4.49 -20.84
C ASN A 226 -0.33 4.52 -22.21
N ILE A 227 -0.91 5.67 -22.58
CA ILE A 227 -1.56 5.88 -23.89
C ILE A 227 -0.55 5.70 -25.04
N ALA A 228 0.64 6.28 -24.91
CA ALA A 228 1.67 6.20 -25.95
C ALA A 228 2.21 4.78 -26.19
N ILE A 229 2.28 3.93 -25.16
CA ILE A 229 2.73 2.53 -25.31
C ILE A 229 1.74 1.70 -26.15
N SER A 230 0.43 1.94 -26.00
CA SER A 230 -0.62 1.25 -26.78
C SER A 230 -0.60 -0.29 -26.60
N GLY A 231 -1.25 -1.02 -27.52
CA GLY A 231 -1.44 -2.48 -27.45
C GLY A 231 -0.34 -3.32 -28.10
N SER A 232 0.84 -2.76 -28.37
CA SER A 232 1.93 -3.45 -29.09
C SER A 232 2.72 -4.40 -28.18
N ALA A 233 3.44 -5.36 -28.77
CA ALA A 233 4.37 -6.21 -28.02
C ALA A 233 5.45 -5.36 -27.31
N PRO A 234 5.96 -5.79 -26.13
CA PRO A 234 7.06 -5.11 -25.46
C PRO A 234 8.27 -4.82 -26.32
N SER A 235 8.76 -5.79 -27.09
CA SER A 235 9.88 -5.60 -28.01
C SER A 235 9.64 -4.41 -28.97
N VAL A 236 8.41 -4.27 -29.46
CA VAL A 236 8.01 -3.23 -30.42
C VAL A 236 7.90 -1.86 -29.76
N TYR A 237 7.19 -1.74 -28.63
CA TYR A 237 7.05 -0.43 -27.99
C TYR A 237 8.36 0.05 -27.37
N LEU A 238 9.23 -0.85 -26.88
CA LEU A 238 10.53 -0.48 -26.35
C LEU A 238 11.43 0.11 -27.44
N ALA A 239 11.50 -0.55 -28.60
CA ALA A 239 12.24 -0.04 -29.76
C ALA A 239 11.71 1.34 -30.21
N ARG A 240 10.39 1.52 -30.20
CA ARG A 240 9.76 2.81 -30.52
C ARG A 240 10.13 3.89 -29.50
N ILE A 241 10.11 3.59 -28.19
CA ILE A 241 10.51 4.55 -27.15
C ILE A 241 11.97 4.98 -27.35
N GLU A 242 12.88 4.04 -27.62
CA GLU A 242 14.29 4.34 -27.90
C GLU A 242 14.44 5.30 -29.08
N GLN A 243 13.71 5.02 -30.17
CA GLN A 243 13.74 5.84 -31.38
C GLN A 243 13.13 7.24 -31.16
N GLU A 244 11.94 7.33 -30.57
CA GLU A 244 11.20 8.59 -30.42
C GLU A 244 11.79 9.50 -29.33
N GLN A 245 12.30 8.92 -28.24
CA GLN A 245 12.89 9.69 -27.14
C GLN A 245 14.40 9.90 -27.29
N GLY A 246 15.04 9.25 -28.27
CA GLY A 246 16.48 9.33 -28.48
C GLY A 246 17.29 8.78 -27.30
N ILE A 247 16.75 7.78 -26.58
CA ILE A 247 17.43 7.15 -25.44
C ILE A 247 18.10 5.85 -25.85
N THR A 248 19.23 5.53 -25.22
CA THR A 248 19.95 4.28 -25.47
C THR A 248 19.22 3.10 -24.82
N SER A 249 19.42 1.90 -25.38
CA SER A 249 18.86 0.67 -24.81
C SER A 249 19.25 0.44 -23.35
N ASN A 250 20.50 0.73 -22.98
CA ASN A 250 20.95 0.63 -21.58
C ASN A 250 20.17 1.59 -20.66
N LYS A 251 19.84 2.80 -21.13
CA LYS A 251 19.10 3.77 -20.33
C LYS A 251 17.65 3.32 -20.11
N LEU A 252 17.00 2.80 -21.15
CA LEU A 252 15.65 2.25 -21.03
C LEU A 252 15.64 0.99 -20.15
N ASP A 253 16.64 0.13 -20.29
CA ASP A 253 16.81 -1.05 -19.45
C ASP A 253 16.94 -0.68 -17.96
N ASP A 254 17.68 0.37 -17.63
CA ASP A 254 17.75 0.86 -16.25
C ASP A 254 16.39 1.37 -15.76
N ILE A 255 15.59 2.00 -16.62
CA ILE A 255 14.22 2.41 -16.28
C ILE A 255 13.37 1.17 -15.99
N LEU A 256 13.40 0.15 -16.83
CA LEU A 256 12.68 -1.11 -16.60
C LEU A 256 13.10 -1.78 -15.29
N ARG A 257 14.40 -1.83 -14.98
CA ARG A 257 14.91 -2.40 -13.72
C ARG A 257 14.37 -1.68 -12.48
N SER A 258 14.07 -0.38 -12.57
CA SER A 258 13.46 0.37 -11.46
C SER A 258 12.05 -0.13 -11.09
N HIS A 259 11.39 -0.85 -12.01
CA HIS A 259 10.10 -1.53 -11.82
C HIS A 259 10.21 -3.02 -11.48
N LEU A 260 11.42 -3.50 -11.16
CA LEU A 260 11.71 -4.91 -10.95
C LEU A 260 11.42 -5.78 -12.18
N ILE A 261 11.72 -5.24 -13.36
CA ILE A 261 11.56 -5.92 -14.64
C ILE A 261 12.96 -6.27 -15.18
N ASP A 262 13.15 -7.53 -15.59
CA ASP A 262 14.30 -7.91 -16.40
C ASP A 262 14.05 -7.51 -17.87
N PRO A 263 14.83 -6.59 -18.43
CA PRO A 263 14.63 -6.13 -19.81
C PRO A 263 14.74 -7.25 -20.86
N ALA A 264 15.52 -8.30 -20.60
CA ALA A 264 15.73 -9.38 -21.56
C ALA A 264 14.41 -10.11 -21.87
N HIS A 265 13.53 -10.26 -20.89
CA HIS A 265 12.23 -10.92 -21.10
C HIS A 265 11.27 -10.07 -21.91
N LEU A 266 11.29 -8.73 -21.76
CA LEU A 266 10.46 -7.85 -22.58
C LEU A 266 11.00 -7.75 -24.01
N ARG A 267 12.31 -7.63 -24.20
CA ARG A 267 12.92 -7.53 -25.53
C ARG A 267 12.70 -8.77 -26.40
N ASN A 268 12.51 -9.94 -25.76
CA ASN A 268 12.22 -11.20 -26.43
C ASN A 268 10.72 -11.57 -26.41
N ASP A 269 9.85 -10.68 -25.89
CA ASP A 269 8.42 -10.96 -25.68
C ASP A 269 8.13 -12.25 -24.88
N ASP A 270 9.05 -12.66 -24.01
CA ASP A 270 8.94 -13.88 -23.20
C ASP A 270 8.09 -13.62 -21.96
N PHE A 271 6.77 -13.66 -22.16
CA PHE A 271 5.78 -13.45 -21.11
C PHE A 271 5.97 -14.41 -19.93
N LYS A 272 6.28 -15.69 -20.18
CA LYS A 272 6.37 -16.70 -19.14
C LYS A 272 7.58 -16.45 -18.23
N ALA A 273 8.75 -16.20 -18.83
CA ALA A 273 9.95 -15.89 -18.06
C ALA A 273 9.83 -14.54 -17.34
N PHE A 274 9.23 -13.53 -17.98
CA PHE A 274 8.88 -12.26 -17.33
C PHE A 274 8.04 -12.47 -16.06
N MET A 275 6.93 -13.21 -16.17
CA MET A 275 6.02 -13.45 -15.05
C MET A 275 6.73 -14.16 -13.90
N ALA A 276 7.58 -15.15 -14.19
CA ALA A 276 8.35 -15.87 -13.17
C ALA A 276 9.38 -14.96 -12.48
N ALA A 277 10.24 -14.28 -13.25
CA ALA A 277 11.29 -13.42 -12.74
C ALA A 277 10.72 -12.27 -11.91
N ARG A 278 9.67 -11.61 -12.41
CA ARG A 278 9.04 -10.48 -11.72
C ARG A 278 8.28 -10.92 -10.47
N THR A 279 7.65 -12.10 -10.47
CA THR A 279 7.04 -12.66 -9.24
C THR A 279 8.07 -12.82 -8.14
N ALA A 280 9.26 -13.36 -8.45
CA ALA A 280 10.34 -13.53 -7.48
C ALA A 280 10.86 -12.18 -6.95
N ALA A 281 11.03 -11.19 -7.84
CA ALA A 281 11.49 -9.86 -7.46
C ALA A 281 10.47 -9.12 -6.57
N LEU A 282 9.17 -9.17 -6.91
CA LEU A 282 8.09 -8.60 -6.09
C LEU A 282 7.96 -9.30 -4.74
N THR A 283 8.14 -10.63 -4.72
CA THR A 283 8.17 -11.42 -3.48
C THR A 283 9.27 -10.94 -2.54
N SER A 284 10.47 -10.69 -3.08
CA SER A 284 11.60 -10.19 -2.31
C SER A 284 11.33 -8.78 -1.76
N LEU A 285 10.70 -7.90 -2.56
CA LEU A 285 10.31 -6.56 -2.13
C LEU A 285 9.31 -6.60 -0.97
N ILE A 286 8.31 -7.49 -1.05
CA ILE A 286 7.33 -7.72 0.03
C ILE A 286 8.01 -8.22 1.30
N ALA A 287 8.91 -9.20 1.18
CA ALA A 287 9.60 -9.77 2.33
C ALA A 287 10.43 -8.72 3.09
N VAL A 288 11.11 -7.82 2.36
CA VAL A 288 11.84 -6.69 2.94
C VAL A 288 10.89 -5.73 3.64
N ALA A 289 9.76 -5.38 3.03
CA ALA A 289 8.79 -4.44 3.60
C ALA A 289 8.13 -4.97 4.88
N MET A 290 7.75 -6.26 4.91
CA MET A 290 7.17 -6.91 6.08
C MET A 290 8.23 -7.29 7.13
N GLY A 291 9.51 -7.27 6.77
CA GLY A 291 10.62 -7.73 7.62
C GLY A 291 10.52 -9.21 7.99
N LYS A 292 9.97 -10.03 7.09
CA LYS A 292 9.79 -11.48 7.26
C LYS A 292 9.58 -12.19 5.92
N PRO A 293 9.83 -13.50 5.81
CA PRO A 293 9.66 -14.22 4.55
C PRO A 293 8.19 -14.27 4.10
N VAL A 294 8.00 -14.30 2.78
CA VAL A 294 6.73 -14.61 2.12
C VAL A 294 6.54 -16.13 2.15
N ALA A 295 5.30 -16.59 2.32
CA ALA A 295 4.97 -18.01 2.22
C ALA A 295 4.94 -18.46 0.76
N GLU A 296 5.68 -19.52 0.46
CA GLU A 296 5.72 -20.16 -0.86
C GLU A 296 4.60 -21.19 -1.05
N ASP A 297 3.80 -21.45 0.00
CA ASP A 297 2.72 -22.44 -0.03
C ASP A 297 1.49 -21.94 -0.82
N HIS A 298 0.70 -22.89 -1.33
CA HIS A 298 -0.44 -22.62 -2.20
C HIS A 298 -1.70 -22.21 -1.41
N GLY A 299 -2.14 -20.96 -1.58
CA GLY A 299 -3.43 -20.47 -1.06
C GLY A 299 -3.67 -18.97 -1.33
N SER A 300 -4.82 -18.46 -0.90
CA SER A 300 -5.15 -17.03 -0.95
C SER A 300 -5.66 -16.55 0.41
N ASN A 301 -5.16 -15.42 0.90
CA ASN A 301 -5.66 -14.80 2.14
C ASN A 301 -7.09 -14.27 2.00
N GLU A 302 -7.48 -13.83 0.80
CA GLU A 302 -8.84 -13.44 0.42
C GLU A 302 -9.10 -13.84 -1.04
N LYS A 303 -10.31 -14.32 -1.34
CA LYS A 303 -10.72 -14.56 -2.72
C LYS A 303 -11.21 -13.23 -3.32
N GLU A 304 -10.48 -12.67 -4.28
CA GLU A 304 -11.02 -11.57 -5.10
C GLU A 304 -12.15 -12.12 -5.98
N THR A 305 -13.38 -11.62 -5.78
CA THR A 305 -14.48 -11.82 -6.73
C THR A 305 -14.26 -10.87 -7.90
N VAL A 306 -13.84 -11.40 -9.05
CA VAL A 306 -13.78 -10.63 -10.30
C VAL A 306 -15.23 -10.30 -10.70
N ARG A 307 -15.58 -9.02 -10.75
CA ARG A 307 -16.73 -8.55 -11.54
C ARG A 307 -16.18 -8.19 -12.91
N ASP A 308 -16.82 -8.68 -13.97
CA ASP A 308 -16.38 -8.45 -15.36
C ASP A 308 -16.39 -6.95 -15.74
N ASP A 309 -17.02 -6.10 -14.92
CA ASP A 309 -17.19 -4.66 -15.15
C ASP A 309 -16.01 -3.80 -14.66
N ASP A 310 -15.00 -4.36 -13.97
CA ASP A 310 -13.84 -3.60 -13.42
C ASP A 310 -12.78 -3.26 -14.51
N VAL A 311 -13.13 -3.46 -15.78
CA VAL A 311 -12.31 -3.11 -16.95
C VAL A 311 -12.87 -1.84 -17.59
N GLY A 312 -12.79 -0.70 -16.89
CA GLY A 312 -12.74 0.60 -17.56
C GLY A 312 -13.67 1.74 -17.12
N GLU A 313 -14.49 1.62 -16.07
CA GLU A 313 -15.51 2.65 -15.78
C GLU A 313 -15.37 3.40 -14.43
N GLU A 314 -14.21 3.39 -13.76
CA GLU A 314 -14.06 4.14 -12.49
C GLU A 314 -13.50 5.58 -12.65
N ASP A 315 -13.17 6.02 -13.87
CA ASP A 315 -12.63 7.37 -14.13
C ASP A 315 -13.70 8.49 -14.11
N GLU A 316 -15.02 8.18 -14.12
CA GLU A 316 -16.11 9.18 -14.23
C GLU A 316 -16.61 9.78 -12.90
N MET A 317 -16.41 9.13 -11.75
CA MET A 317 -16.81 9.72 -10.45
C MET A 317 -15.91 10.90 -10.01
N ASP A 318 -14.77 11.10 -10.68
CA ASP A 318 -13.73 12.05 -10.28
C ASP A 318 -14.04 13.50 -10.72
N GLU A 319 -14.87 13.71 -11.76
CA GLU A 319 -15.28 15.08 -12.14
C GLU A 319 -16.30 15.67 -11.18
N THR A 320 -17.22 14.87 -10.65
CA THR A 320 -18.29 15.36 -9.78
C THR A 320 -17.78 15.72 -8.38
N ALA A 321 -16.79 15.00 -7.84
CA ALA A 321 -16.23 15.30 -6.52
C ALA A 321 -15.27 16.51 -6.53
N LEU A 322 -14.49 16.70 -7.60
CA LEU A 322 -13.64 17.89 -7.75
C LEU A 322 -14.46 19.16 -8.03
N GLN A 323 -15.49 19.08 -8.87
CA GLN A 323 -16.37 20.23 -9.16
C GLN A 323 -17.13 20.70 -7.91
N LEU A 324 -17.47 19.79 -6.98
CA LEU A 324 -18.12 20.16 -5.72
C LEU A 324 -17.15 20.80 -4.71
N ALA A 325 -15.85 20.50 -4.79
CA ALA A 325 -14.83 21.11 -3.93
C ALA A 325 -14.35 22.48 -4.44
N GLU A 326 -14.45 22.76 -5.74
CA GLU A 326 -14.15 24.07 -6.33
C GLU A 326 -15.33 25.07 -6.25
N GLN A 327 -16.51 24.61 -5.82
CA GLN A 327 -17.71 25.44 -5.66
C GLN A 327 -18.10 25.73 -4.20
N ALA A 328 -17.28 25.34 -3.22
CA ALA A 328 -17.48 25.58 -1.78
C ALA A 328 -16.35 26.45 -1.19
#